data_AF-A0A6A5ES69-F1
#
_entry.id   AF-A0A6A5ES69-F1
#
_cell.length_a   1.000
_cell.length_b   1.000
_cell.length_c   1.000
_cell.angle_alpha   90.00
_cell.angle_beta   90.00
_cell.angle_gamma   90.00
#
_symmetry.space_group_name_H-M   'P 1'
#
loop_
_entity.id
_entity.type
_entity.pdbx_description
1 polymer ?
#
loop_
_entity_poly.entity_id
_entity_poly.type
_entity_poly.pdbx_seq_one_letter_code
_entity_poly.pdbx_strand_id
1 'polypeptide(L)'
;MGTSVPRGQESKNKGPGGAEQGDRKSEVQVEGRKNLPFTDAVIHETQRLASILPIAVPHKTSQDITFQGHFIKKGTTVYPLLTSVLHDESEWERPHSFYPAHFLDKDGKFVKRDAFMPFSAGRRICLGESLARTELFIFFTSLLQHLRFTPPPGVSEDELDLTPRVGFTLSPSPHKLCAVSCM
;
A
#
# COMPACT_ATOMS: atom_id res chain seq x y z
N MET A 1 -6.10 17.78 -83.27
CA MET A 1 -7.56 17.70 -83.52
C MET A 1 -8.19 17.00 -82.34
N GLY A 2 -9.25 17.60 -81.76
CA GLY A 2 -10.04 17.13 -80.59
C GLY A 2 -9.44 17.56 -79.24
N THR A 3 -9.82 18.65 -78.54
CA THR A 3 -11.10 19.00 -77.83
C THR A 3 -11.60 17.83 -76.97
N SER A 4 -11.89 17.91 -75.66
CA SER A 4 -12.40 19.00 -74.80
C SER A 4 -12.35 18.61 -73.30
N VAL A 5 -12.20 19.62 -72.43
CA VAL A 5 -12.39 19.72 -70.95
C VAL A 5 -13.91 19.57 -70.59
N PRO A 6 -14.47 19.40 -69.34
CA PRO A 6 -14.01 19.74 -67.96
C PRO A 6 -14.33 18.77 -66.79
N ARG A 7 -13.69 19.03 -65.64
CA ARG A 7 -14.25 19.31 -64.28
C ARG A 7 -13.06 19.23 -63.31
N GLY A 8 -12.64 20.25 -62.57
CA GLY A 8 -13.42 21.21 -61.79
C GLY A 8 -13.24 20.85 -60.31
N GLN A 9 -12.21 21.47 -59.69
CA GLN A 9 -11.98 21.79 -58.26
C GLN A 9 -12.27 20.70 -57.21
N GLU A 10 -11.35 20.40 -56.30
CA GLU A 10 -11.23 21.16 -55.05
C GLU A 10 -9.82 21.08 -54.44
N SER A 11 -9.28 22.25 -54.08
CA SER A 11 -8.04 22.40 -53.31
C SER A 11 -8.27 22.02 -51.85
N LYS A 12 -7.38 21.24 -51.26
CA LYS A 12 -7.16 21.28 -49.81
C LYS A 12 -5.69 21.60 -49.53
N ASN A 13 -5.50 22.89 -49.23
CA ASN A 13 -4.27 23.46 -48.75
C ASN A 13 -4.02 23.01 -47.30
N LYS A 14 -2.77 22.70 -46.96
CA LYS A 14 -2.28 22.46 -45.59
C LYS A 14 -2.31 23.76 -44.78
N GLY A 15 -2.60 23.65 -43.49
CA GLY A 15 -2.35 24.68 -42.47
C GLY A 15 -2.62 24.14 -41.06
N PRO A 16 -1.91 24.62 -40.02
CA PRO A 16 -1.28 23.75 -39.04
C PRO A 16 -1.89 23.83 -37.63
N GLY A 17 -1.52 22.86 -36.78
CA GLY A 17 -1.35 23.09 -35.35
C GLY A 17 -2.61 22.93 -34.49
N GLY A 18 -2.45 22.13 -33.44
CA GLY A 18 -3.48 21.91 -32.43
C GLY A 18 -3.24 20.62 -31.68
N ALA A 19 -2.06 20.50 -31.09
CA ALA A 19 -1.80 19.49 -30.10
C ALA A 19 -2.74 19.73 -28.91
N GLU A 20 -3.65 18.80 -28.67
CA GLU A 20 -4.29 18.65 -27.36
C GLU A 20 -4.12 17.19 -26.93
N GLN A 21 -2.85 16.81 -26.77
CA GLN A 21 -2.49 15.63 -25.99
C GLN A 21 -2.48 16.08 -24.52
N GLY A 22 -3.67 16.20 -23.93
CA GLY A 22 -3.82 16.40 -22.49
C GLY A 22 -3.12 15.26 -21.74
N ASP A 23 -2.35 15.64 -20.73
CA ASP A 23 -1.45 14.83 -19.91
C ASP A 23 -2.07 13.48 -19.49
N ARG A 24 -1.76 12.40 -20.23
CA ARG A 24 -2.09 11.04 -19.78
C ARG A 24 -1.04 10.65 -18.75
N LYS A 25 -1.34 10.91 -17.48
CA LYS A 25 -0.60 10.32 -16.37
C LYS A 25 -0.53 8.81 -16.60
N SER A 26 0.67 8.28 -16.75
CA SER A 26 0.91 6.89 -17.17
C SER A 26 0.22 5.89 -16.26
N GLU A 27 -0.37 4.84 -16.84
CA GLU A 27 -1.01 3.75 -16.08
C GLU A 27 -0.04 3.14 -15.04
N VAL A 28 -0.51 2.93 -13.80
CA VAL A 28 0.30 2.31 -12.76
C VAL A 28 0.59 0.86 -13.13
N GLN A 29 1.87 0.53 -13.19
CA GLN A 29 2.35 -0.83 -13.38
C GLN A 29 3.10 -1.32 -12.14
N VAL A 30 2.99 -2.62 -11.85
CA VAL A 30 3.65 -3.26 -10.70
C VAL A 30 5.17 -3.12 -10.80
N GLU A 31 5.70 -3.13 -12.03
CA GLU A 31 7.10 -2.94 -12.36
C GLU A 31 7.62 -1.56 -11.91
N GLY A 32 6.74 -0.55 -11.90
CA GLY A 32 7.03 0.79 -11.41
C GLY A 32 7.36 0.84 -9.93
N ARG A 33 6.99 -0.18 -9.14
CA ARG A 33 7.27 -0.28 -7.70
C ARG A 33 8.75 -0.13 -7.38
N LYS A 34 9.64 -0.72 -8.20
CA LYS A 34 11.10 -0.65 -7.99
C LYS A 34 11.64 0.79 -8.04
N ASN A 35 10.91 1.69 -8.68
CA ASN A 35 11.28 3.09 -8.85
C ASN A 35 10.60 4.02 -7.83
N LEU A 36 9.76 3.48 -6.94
CA LEU A 36 9.01 4.24 -5.94
C LEU A 36 9.30 3.73 -4.51
N PRO A 37 10.57 3.75 -4.05
CA PRO A 37 10.96 3.19 -2.76
C PRO A 37 10.24 3.86 -1.58
N PHE A 38 10.03 5.17 -1.64
CA PHE A 38 9.31 5.90 -0.59
C PHE A 38 7.83 5.49 -0.51
N THR A 39 7.16 5.29 -1.65
CA THR A 39 5.79 4.79 -1.68
C THR A 39 5.69 3.40 -1.08
N ASP A 40 6.63 2.52 -1.40
CA ASP A 40 6.65 1.17 -0.83
C ASP A 40 6.88 1.22 0.69
N ALA A 41 7.78 2.08 1.15
CA ALA A 41 8.01 2.32 2.57
C ALA A 41 6.76 2.85 3.30
N VAL A 42 6.02 3.78 2.69
CA VAL A 42 4.74 4.30 3.23
C VAL A 42 3.69 3.20 3.35
N ILE A 43 3.53 2.34 2.33
CA ILE A 43 2.59 1.22 2.37
C ILE A 43 2.97 0.24 3.49
N HIS A 44 4.26 -0.10 3.60
CA HIS A 44 4.74 -1.00 4.64
C HIS A 44 4.55 -0.43 6.04
N GLU A 45 4.88 0.84 6.24
CA GLU A 45 4.69 1.52 7.51
C GLU A 45 3.20 1.62 7.89
N THR A 46 2.33 1.84 6.90
CA THR A 46 0.87 1.80 7.10
C THR A 46 0.43 0.44 7.62
N GLN A 47 0.89 -0.66 7.00
CA GLN A 47 0.57 -2.02 7.47
C GLN A 47 1.14 -2.32 8.85
N ARG A 48 2.37 -1.87 9.14
CA ARG A 48 3.05 -2.08 10.42
C ARG A 48 2.27 -1.41 11.55
N LEU A 49 2.03 -0.11 11.43
CA LEU A 49 1.38 0.69 12.46
C LEU A 49 -0.09 0.34 12.63
N ALA A 50 -0.82 0.10 11.52
CA ALA A 50 -2.23 -0.31 11.60
C ALA A 50 -2.40 -1.67 12.28
N SER A 51 -1.40 -2.56 12.19
CA SER A 51 -1.39 -3.88 12.82
C SER A 51 -2.75 -4.60 12.72
N ILE A 52 -3.34 -4.61 11.51
CA ILE A 52 -4.75 -4.96 11.25
C ILE A 52 -5.17 -6.28 11.89
N LEU A 53 -4.28 -7.28 11.94
CA LEU A 53 -4.47 -8.51 12.71
C LEU A 53 -3.50 -8.53 13.89
N PRO A 54 -3.90 -8.00 15.07
CA PRO A 54 -2.98 -7.87 16.20
C PRO A 54 -2.61 -9.24 16.77
N ILE A 55 -3.58 -10.16 16.79
CA ILE A 55 -3.40 -11.57 17.11
C ILE A 55 -3.65 -12.36 15.82
N ALA A 56 -2.70 -13.19 15.42
CA ALA A 56 -2.85 -14.03 14.24
C ALA A 56 -3.95 -15.09 14.44
N VAL A 57 -4.36 -15.72 13.33
CA VAL A 57 -5.27 -16.87 13.37
C VAL A 57 -4.66 -17.97 14.27
N PRO A 58 -5.44 -18.62 15.15
CA PRO A 58 -4.89 -19.58 16.11
C PRO A 58 -4.19 -20.76 15.43
N HIS A 59 -3.05 -21.16 15.98
CA HIS A 59 -2.33 -22.37 15.62
C HIS A 59 -2.57 -23.45 16.67
N LYS A 60 -2.24 -24.70 16.35
CA LYS A 60 -2.26 -25.84 17.29
C LYS A 60 -1.01 -26.70 17.10
N THR A 61 -0.35 -27.07 18.19
CA THR A 61 0.84 -27.93 18.12
C THR A 61 0.46 -29.32 17.61
N SER A 62 1.20 -29.85 16.63
CA SER A 62 0.96 -31.17 16.05
C SER A 62 1.55 -32.33 16.85
N GLN A 63 2.49 -32.01 17.74
CA GLN A 63 3.20 -32.92 18.63
C GLN A 63 3.68 -32.18 19.88
N ASP A 64 4.18 -32.92 20.86
CA ASP A 64 4.87 -32.35 22.01
C ASP A 64 6.15 -31.63 21.52
N ILE A 65 6.39 -30.42 22.01
CA ILE A 65 7.58 -29.64 21.67
C ILE A 65 8.18 -29.02 22.93
N THR A 66 9.48 -28.73 22.90
CA THR A 66 10.12 -27.82 23.86
C THR A 66 10.48 -26.56 23.11
N PHE A 67 9.97 -25.41 23.56
CA PHE A 67 10.22 -24.10 22.95
C PHE A 67 10.74 -23.13 24.01
N GLN A 68 11.92 -22.55 23.77
CA GLN A 68 12.59 -21.67 24.74
C GLN A 68 12.67 -22.27 26.16
N GLY A 69 12.94 -23.57 26.27
CA GLY A 69 13.00 -24.29 27.55
C GLY A 69 11.64 -24.70 28.14
N HIS A 70 10.52 -24.32 27.53
CA HIS A 70 9.18 -24.69 27.99
C HIS A 70 8.62 -25.90 27.25
N PHE A 71 8.16 -26.91 27.98
CA PHE A 71 7.43 -28.04 27.41
C PHE A 71 6.00 -27.63 27.05
N ILE A 72 5.62 -27.85 25.79
CA ILE A 72 4.29 -27.58 25.25
C ILE A 72 3.74 -28.88 24.70
N LYS A 73 2.67 -29.37 25.32
CA LYS A 73 1.99 -30.60 24.92
C LYS A 73 1.39 -30.48 23.50
N LYS A 74 1.31 -31.61 22.80
CA LYS A 74 0.54 -31.78 21.56
C LYS A 74 -0.89 -31.31 21.77
N GLY A 75 -1.41 -30.59 20.79
CA GLY A 75 -2.77 -30.10 20.82
C GLY A 75 -2.95 -28.80 21.60
N THR A 76 -1.88 -28.17 22.09
CA THR A 76 -1.95 -26.82 22.67
C THR A 76 -2.24 -25.79 21.60
N THR A 77 -3.25 -24.95 21.83
CA THR A 77 -3.54 -23.79 20.98
C THR A 77 -2.51 -22.69 21.26
N VAL A 78 -1.99 -22.09 20.18
CA VAL A 78 -1.01 -21.01 20.24
C VAL A 78 -1.56 -19.81 19.49
N TYR A 79 -1.50 -18.63 20.11
CA TYR A 79 -1.92 -17.36 19.53
C TYR A 79 -0.68 -16.50 19.29
N PRO A 80 -0.18 -16.41 18.05
CA PRO A 80 0.89 -15.47 17.73
C PRO A 80 0.40 -14.03 17.89
N LEU A 81 1.07 -13.25 18.73
CA LEU A 81 0.77 -11.84 18.93
C LEU A 81 1.60 -11.02 17.92
N LEU A 82 1.05 -10.73 16.74
CA LEU A 82 1.78 -10.03 15.68
C LEU A 82 2.09 -8.57 16.07
N THR A 83 1.20 -7.92 16.83
CA THR A 83 1.45 -6.56 17.32
C THR A 83 2.74 -6.46 18.12
N SER A 84 3.15 -7.50 18.85
CA SER A 84 4.36 -7.43 19.67
C SER A 84 5.60 -7.25 18.80
N VAL A 85 5.71 -7.92 17.66
CA VAL A 85 6.86 -7.77 16.76
C VAL A 85 6.75 -6.52 15.88
N LEU A 86 5.53 -6.12 15.50
CA LEU A 86 5.31 -4.92 14.68
C LEU A 86 5.55 -3.60 15.46
N HIS A 87 5.51 -3.65 16.80
CA HIS A 87 5.78 -2.52 17.70
C HIS A 87 6.97 -2.76 18.63
N ASP A 88 7.82 -3.76 18.35
CA ASP A 88 8.98 -4.07 19.19
C ASP A 88 9.99 -2.89 19.22
N GLU A 89 10.21 -2.30 20.39
CA GLU A 89 11.11 -1.15 20.55
C GLU A 89 12.58 -1.49 20.25
N SER A 90 12.95 -2.78 20.23
CA SER A 90 14.28 -3.23 19.83
C SER A 90 14.44 -3.32 18.31
N GLU A 91 13.34 -3.36 17.55
CA GLU A 91 13.34 -3.51 16.09
C GLU A 91 12.95 -2.23 15.34
N TRP A 92 12.23 -1.32 15.98
CA TRP A 92 11.70 -0.09 15.37
C TRP A 92 12.13 1.15 16.16
N GLU A 93 12.72 2.15 15.48
CA GLU A 93 13.15 3.40 16.12
C GLU A 93 11.98 4.18 16.74
N ARG A 94 10.83 4.20 16.04
CA ARG A 94 9.63 4.94 16.42
C ARG A 94 8.41 4.02 16.38
N PRO A 95 8.34 3.02 17.27
CA PRO A 95 7.39 1.92 17.15
C PRO A 95 5.93 2.40 17.12
N HIS A 96 5.60 3.47 17.86
CA HIS A 96 4.25 3.99 17.97
C HIS A 96 3.95 5.20 17.08
N SER A 97 4.86 5.58 16.18
CA SER A 97 4.67 6.69 15.27
C SER A 97 4.69 6.21 13.83
N PHE A 98 3.95 6.90 12.96
CA PHE A 98 4.06 6.68 11.52
C PHE A 98 5.39 7.22 11.01
N TYR A 99 6.34 6.32 10.71
CA TYR A 99 7.69 6.68 10.33
C TYR A 99 8.20 5.82 9.15
N PRO A 100 7.91 6.23 7.89
CA PRO A 100 8.27 5.44 6.70
C PRO A 100 9.77 5.12 6.58
N ALA A 101 10.64 5.92 7.20
CA ALA A 101 12.08 5.67 7.21
C ALA A 101 12.48 4.34 7.88
N HIS A 102 11.60 3.69 8.65
CA HIS A 102 11.80 2.30 9.08
C HIS A 102 12.09 1.30 7.94
N PHE A 103 11.63 1.62 6.73
CA PHE A 103 11.76 0.77 5.54
C PHE A 103 12.70 1.39 4.49
N LEU A 104 13.52 2.36 4.86
CA LEU A 104 14.47 3.02 3.96
C LEU A 104 15.89 2.88 4.50
N ASP A 105 16.85 2.59 3.63
CA ASP A 105 18.27 2.73 3.97
C ASP A 105 18.72 4.19 3.86
N LYS A 106 19.98 4.43 4.21
CA LYS A 106 20.63 5.76 4.13
C LYS A 106 20.65 6.37 2.72
N ASP A 107 20.51 5.55 1.68
CA ASP A 107 20.49 5.97 0.27
C ASP A 107 19.05 6.15 -0.23
N GLY A 108 18.05 5.99 0.64
CA GLY A 108 16.63 6.11 0.31
C GLY A 108 16.06 4.91 -0.44
N LYS A 109 16.76 3.77 -0.47
CA LYS A 109 16.25 2.54 -1.08
C LYS A 109 15.38 1.78 -0.09
N PHE A 110 14.35 1.12 -0.62
CA PHE A 110 13.48 0.29 0.17
C PHE A 110 14.21 -0.93 0.75
N VAL A 111 14.03 -1.16 2.05
CA VAL A 111 14.56 -2.34 2.76
C VAL A 111 13.43 -3.00 3.54
N LYS A 112 13.20 -4.29 3.28
CA LYS A 112 12.29 -5.11 4.09
C LYS A 112 12.96 -5.52 5.39
N ARG A 113 12.26 -5.32 6.51
CA ARG A 113 12.69 -5.74 7.86
C ARG A 113 12.16 -7.14 8.16
N ASP A 114 12.94 -7.99 8.82
CA ASP A 114 12.48 -9.34 9.22
C ASP A 114 11.35 -9.27 10.26
N ALA A 115 11.38 -8.27 11.16
CA ALA A 115 10.31 -7.97 12.10
C ALA A 115 8.98 -7.55 11.45
N PHE A 116 8.97 -7.28 10.13
CA PHE A 116 7.76 -6.95 9.40
C PHE A 116 6.96 -8.21 9.02
N MET A 117 6.11 -8.66 9.95
CA MET A 117 5.31 -9.89 9.81
C MET A 117 3.78 -9.66 9.83
N PRO A 118 3.20 -8.70 9.06
CA PRO A 118 1.75 -8.47 9.07
C PRO A 118 0.94 -9.64 8.50
N PHE A 119 1.59 -10.57 7.80
CA PHE A 119 1.00 -11.77 7.19
C PHE A 119 1.34 -13.06 7.94
N SER A 120 1.84 -12.95 9.19
CA SER A 120 2.41 -14.06 9.96
C SER A 120 3.66 -14.65 9.29
N ALA A 121 4.06 -15.86 9.67
CA ALA A 121 5.28 -16.53 9.19
C ALA A 121 5.12 -18.06 9.07
N GLY A 122 6.11 -18.70 8.45
CA GLY A 122 6.20 -20.16 8.34
C GLY A 122 5.19 -20.77 7.38
N ARG A 123 4.90 -22.08 7.56
CA ARG A 123 4.03 -22.86 6.65
C ARG A 123 2.58 -22.36 6.51
N ARG A 124 2.16 -21.45 7.39
CA ARG A 124 0.82 -20.85 7.41
C ARG A 124 0.86 -19.33 7.21
N ILE A 125 1.96 -18.81 6.66
CA ILE A 125 2.00 -17.43 6.16
C ILE A 125 0.82 -17.22 5.19
N CYS A 126 0.26 -16.01 5.19
CA CYS A 126 -0.90 -15.69 4.36
C CYS A 126 -0.64 -16.06 2.90
N LEU A 127 -1.41 -17.02 2.38
CA LEU A 127 -1.32 -17.45 0.98
C LEU A 127 -1.58 -16.29 0.00
N GLY A 128 -2.36 -15.29 0.43
CA GLY A 128 -2.67 -14.10 -0.34
C GLY A 128 -1.66 -12.94 -0.21
N GLU A 129 -0.52 -13.11 0.46
CA GLU A 129 0.45 -12.02 0.68
C GLU A 129 0.88 -11.35 -0.62
N SER A 130 1.21 -12.13 -1.66
CA SER A 130 1.67 -11.58 -2.95
C SER A 130 0.59 -10.77 -3.65
N LEU A 131 -0.67 -11.24 -3.59
CA LEU A 131 -1.82 -10.54 -4.16
C LEU A 131 -2.09 -9.25 -3.38
N ALA A 132 -2.19 -9.33 -2.05
CA ALA A 132 -2.44 -8.17 -1.19
C ALA A 132 -1.37 -7.07 -1.38
N ARG A 133 -0.09 -7.44 -1.46
CA ARG A 133 1.00 -6.47 -1.73
C ARG A 133 0.87 -5.80 -3.09
N THR A 134 0.39 -6.53 -4.10
CA THR A 134 0.17 -6.00 -5.45
C THR A 134 -1.02 -5.04 -5.47
N GLU A 135 -2.14 -5.46 -4.88
CA GLU A 135 -3.35 -4.64 -4.75
C GLU A 135 -3.08 -3.36 -3.96
N LEU A 136 -2.44 -3.46 -2.79
CA LEU A 136 -2.08 -2.29 -1.98
C LEU A 136 -1.26 -1.30 -2.79
N PHE A 137 -0.24 -1.77 -3.52
CA PHE A 137 0.56 -0.90 -4.36
C PHE A 137 -0.28 -0.24 -5.44
N ILE A 138 -0.97 -1.01 -6.29
CA ILE A 138 -1.73 -0.50 -7.43
C ILE A 138 -2.80 0.50 -6.98
N PHE A 139 -3.63 0.13 -5.99
CA PHE A 139 -4.71 1.00 -5.52
C PHE A 139 -4.16 2.26 -4.87
N PHE A 140 -3.16 2.13 -3.99
CA PHE A 140 -2.58 3.28 -3.30
C PHE A 140 -1.95 4.28 -4.29
N THR A 141 -1.12 3.80 -5.21
CA THR A 141 -0.50 4.68 -6.21
C THR A 141 -1.52 5.25 -7.17
N SER A 142 -2.49 4.47 -7.64
CA SER A 142 -3.51 4.97 -8.58
C SER A 142 -4.36 6.06 -7.94
N LEU A 143 -4.78 5.86 -6.69
CA LEU A 143 -5.54 6.87 -5.96
C LEU A 143 -4.71 8.14 -5.75
N LEU A 144 -3.47 8.05 -5.27
CA LEU A 144 -2.62 9.23 -5.05
C LEU A 144 -2.11 9.88 -6.34
N GLN A 145 -2.09 9.14 -7.44
CA GLN A 145 -1.74 9.67 -8.75
C GLN A 145 -2.84 10.60 -9.26
N HIS A 146 -4.11 10.33 -8.98
CA HIS A 146 -5.22 11.11 -9.53
C HIS A 146 -5.90 12.01 -8.50
N LEU A 147 -5.78 11.70 -7.21
CA LEU A 147 -6.52 12.34 -6.14
C LEU A 147 -5.57 12.84 -5.06
N ARG A 148 -5.88 14.03 -4.55
CA ARG A 148 -5.35 14.56 -3.31
C ARG A 148 -6.38 14.34 -2.22
N PHE A 149 -5.97 13.67 -1.15
CA PHE A 149 -6.79 13.44 0.03
C PHE A 149 -6.54 14.53 1.07
N THR A 150 -7.60 15.10 1.64
CA THR A 150 -7.52 16.05 2.74
C THR A 150 -8.58 15.74 3.80
N PRO A 151 -8.41 16.22 5.04
CA PRO A 151 -9.50 16.24 6.01
C PRO A 151 -10.74 16.99 5.47
N PRO A 152 -11.94 16.75 6.03
CA PRO A 152 -13.13 17.54 5.72
C PRO A 152 -12.92 19.03 6.02
N PRO A 153 -13.66 19.94 5.37
CA PRO A 153 -13.55 21.37 5.65
C PRO A 153 -13.77 21.67 7.14
N GLY A 154 -12.84 22.42 7.74
CA GLY A 154 -12.89 22.77 9.16
C GLY A 154 -12.34 21.71 10.11
N VAL A 155 -11.78 20.61 9.60
CA VAL A 155 -11.04 19.60 10.38
C VAL A 155 -9.56 19.73 10.03
N SER A 156 -8.71 19.85 11.03
CA SER A 156 -7.25 19.84 10.90
C SER A 156 -6.69 18.41 10.89
N GLU A 157 -5.43 18.24 10.49
CA GLU A 157 -4.79 16.91 10.46
C GLU A 157 -4.57 16.34 11.87
N ASP A 158 -4.31 17.19 12.86
CA ASP A 158 -4.14 16.81 14.27
C ASP A 158 -5.45 16.42 14.97
N GLU A 159 -6.59 16.80 14.40
CA GLU A 159 -7.92 16.37 14.87
C GLU A 159 -8.33 14.98 14.35
N LEU A 160 -7.52 14.34 13.49
CA LEU A 160 -7.81 13.01 13.00
C LEU A 160 -7.60 11.94 14.09
N ASP A 161 -8.68 11.32 14.52
CA ASP A 161 -8.62 10.18 15.45
C ASP A 161 -8.15 8.90 14.75
N LEU A 162 -6.93 8.49 15.07
CA LEU A 162 -6.33 7.24 14.58
C LEU A 162 -6.64 6.03 15.48
N THR A 163 -7.46 6.19 16.52
CA THR A 163 -7.84 5.10 17.42
C THR A 163 -8.63 4.04 16.64
N PRO A 164 -8.15 2.79 16.58
CA PRO A 164 -8.84 1.74 15.83
C PRO A 164 -10.06 1.23 16.61
N ARG A 165 -11.09 0.82 15.88
CA ARG A 165 -12.16 -0.02 16.41
C ARG A 165 -11.63 -1.43 16.59
N VAL A 166 -11.71 -1.92 17.82
CA VAL A 166 -11.27 -3.27 18.17
C VAL A 166 -12.36 -4.27 17.76
N GLY A 167 -12.01 -5.15 16.83
CA GLY A 167 -12.79 -6.33 16.46
C GLY A 167 -11.86 -7.54 16.26
N PHE A 168 -12.26 -8.48 15.41
CA PHE A 168 -11.34 -9.53 14.95
C PHE A 168 -10.12 -8.92 14.22
N THR A 169 -10.35 -7.84 13.48
CA THR A 169 -9.32 -6.95 12.95
C THR A 169 -9.36 -5.60 13.67
N LEU A 170 -8.24 -4.88 13.68
CA LEU A 170 -8.19 -3.46 13.95
C LEU A 170 -8.54 -2.71 12.67
N SER A 171 -9.60 -1.90 12.72
CA SER A 171 -10.05 -1.08 11.59
C SER A 171 -10.16 0.38 12.03
N PRO A 172 -9.91 1.35 11.15
CA PRO A 172 -10.13 2.76 11.50
C PRO A 172 -11.60 2.99 11.85
N SER A 173 -11.86 3.94 12.76
CA SER A 173 -13.23 4.44 12.95
C SER A 173 -13.76 5.05 11.64
N PRO A 174 -15.08 4.94 11.35
CA PRO A 174 -15.70 5.63 10.24
C PRO A 174 -15.35 7.12 10.27
N HIS A 175 -14.69 7.57 9.22
CA HIS A 175 -14.27 8.95 9.04
C HIS A 175 -14.64 9.41 7.62
N LYS A 176 -14.66 10.73 7.45
CA LYS A 176 -14.85 11.35 6.13
C LYS A 176 -13.54 11.99 5.72
N LEU A 177 -13.33 12.08 4.42
CA LEU A 177 -12.22 12.80 3.80
C LEU A 177 -12.73 13.45 2.52
N CYS A 178 -11.99 14.44 2.03
CA CYS A 178 -12.19 14.99 0.71
C CYS A 178 -11.18 14.37 -0.24
N ALA A 179 -11.64 13.93 -1.41
CA ALA A 179 -10.79 13.50 -2.52
C ALA A 179 -10.94 14.51 -3.65
N VAL A 180 -9.89 15.28 -3.91
CA VAL A 180 -9.87 16.34 -4.92
C VAL A 180 -9.02 15.88 -6.09
N SER A 181 -9.52 16.01 -7.33
CA SER A 181 -8.75 15.66 -8.52
C SER A 181 -7.48 16.51 -8.61
N CYS A 182 -6.34 15.86 -8.81
CA CYS A 182 -5.10 16.50 -9.18
C CYS A 182 -5.20 16.87 -10.67
N MET A 183 -5.69 18.07 -10.99
CA MET A 183 -5.57 18.64 -12.35
C MET A 183 -4.11 18.95 -12.65
#